data_AF-A0A4Y9PM05-F1
#
_entry.id   AF-A0A4Y9PM05-F1
#
_cell.length_a   1.000
_cell.length_b   1.000
_cell.length_c   1.000
_cell.angle_alpha   90.00
_cell.angle_beta   90.00
_cell.angle_gamma   90.00
#
_symmetry.space_group_name_H-M   'P 1'
#
loop_
_entity.id
_entity.type
_entity.pdbx_description
1 polymer ?
#
loop_
_entity_poly.entity_id
_entity_poly.type
_entity_poly.pdbx_seq_one_letter_code
_entity_poly.pdbx_strand_id
1 'polypeptide(L)'
;MASPTLAGTGALLRFAVRRDRVRLPVWVLAGAALVVTQSSSNQSFYRTPESPAAYRASAGSNAASIAFSGPPIGLETVAGTIAFEVSSPVVLLTVLMAMFTTVRHTRADEEAGRTELVRSARVGRHAPLLAATLLSASCCGILGGAIAAGAVLSGLPAPGALVLGAATASVGLVFTGLTAGCAQVTGVSRGVYGMVGGLLGLAFVVRAVGDITGNGLSWASPIGWAQATHPWADDRRRARLRARGVGSGRA
;
A
#
# COMPACT_ATOMS: atom_id res chain seq x y z
N MET A 1 -3.22 12.53 31.52
CA MET A 1 -1.82 12.94 31.80
C MET A 1 -0.94 12.40 30.69
N ALA A 2 -0.29 13.24 29.89
CA ALA A 2 0.68 12.73 28.91
C ALA A 2 1.87 12.13 29.67
N SER A 3 2.12 10.83 29.50
CA SER A 3 3.26 10.17 30.14
C SER A 3 4.56 10.94 29.85
N PRO A 4 5.43 11.16 30.85
CA PRO A 4 6.67 11.94 30.68
C PRO A 4 7.57 11.40 29.55
N THR A 5 7.41 10.12 29.19
CA THR A 5 8.13 9.44 28.11
C THR A 5 7.68 9.82 26.69
N LEU A 6 6.51 10.44 26.52
CA LEU A 6 5.92 10.85 25.22
C LEU A 6 5.81 12.37 25.08
N ALA A 7 6.26 13.14 26.08
CA ALA A 7 6.25 14.58 26.03
C ALA A 7 7.00 15.11 24.79
N GLY A 8 6.42 16.11 24.11
CA GLY A 8 7.03 16.70 22.90
C GLY A 8 6.69 16.02 21.57
N THR A 9 5.99 14.86 21.57
CA THR A 9 5.64 14.14 20.32
C THR A 9 4.91 15.03 19.31
N GLY A 10 3.91 15.80 19.74
CA GLY A 10 3.14 16.68 18.84
C GLY A 10 3.98 17.80 18.22
N ALA A 11 4.96 18.35 18.96
CA ALA A 11 5.86 19.36 18.43
C ALA A 11 6.81 18.77 17.38
N LEU A 12 7.36 17.58 17.65
CA LEU A 12 8.20 16.84 16.70
C LEU A 12 7.44 16.44 15.44
N LEU A 13 6.21 15.95 15.58
CA LEU A 13 5.35 15.61 14.45
C LEU A 13 5.08 16.84 13.58
N ARG A 14 4.69 17.97 14.19
CA ARG A 14 4.47 19.23 13.46
C ARG A 14 5.73 19.70 12.73
N PHE A 15 6.89 19.58 13.37
CA PHE A 15 8.17 19.90 12.74
C PHE A 15 8.45 18.97 11.55
N ALA A 16 8.25 17.67 11.71
CA ALA A 16 8.48 16.68 10.67
C ALA A 16 7.56 16.90 9.45
N VAL A 17 6.28 17.24 9.66
CA VAL A 17 5.35 17.64 8.60
C VAL A 17 5.85 18.87 7.83
N ARG A 18 6.34 19.90 8.54
CA ARG A 18 6.89 21.11 7.89
C ARG A 18 8.14 20.81 7.09
N ARG A 19 9.01 19.95 7.63
CA ARG A 19 10.27 19.52 6.98
C ARG A 19 10.01 18.73 5.70
N ASP A 20 8.93 17.96 5.68
CA ASP A 20 8.61 17.06 4.57
C ASP A 20 7.46 17.58 3.68
N ARG A 21 7.12 18.87 3.79
CA ARG A 21 6.00 19.54 3.09
C ARG A 21 6.02 19.45 1.56
N VAL A 22 7.18 19.16 0.95
CA VAL A 22 7.30 18.93 -0.49
C VAL A 22 7.34 17.44 -0.79
N ARG A 23 8.15 16.70 -0.05
CA ARG A 23 8.40 15.27 -0.28
C ARG A 23 7.15 14.41 -0.08
N LEU A 24 6.36 14.65 0.97
CA LEU A 24 5.16 13.85 1.25
C LEU A 24 4.07 14.07 0.20
N PRO A 25 3.72 15.32 -0.19
CA PRO A 25 2.82 15.52 -1.32
C PRO A 25 3.30 14.89 -2.61
N VAL A 26 4.61 14.90 -2.90
CA VAL A 26 5.14 14.22 -4.10
C VAL A 26 4.84 12.72 -4.09
N TRP A 27 5.03 12.01 -2.98
CA TRP A 27 4.65 10.60 -2.89
C TRP A 27 3.14 10.37 -3.09
N VAL A 28 2.33 11.21 -2.45
CA VAL A 28 0.86 11.13 -2.54
C VAL A 28 0.38 11.38 -3.96
N LEU A 29 0.90 12.43 -4.61
CA LEU A 29 0.58 12.77 -6.00
C LEU A 29 1.10 11.70 -6.96
N ALA A 30 2.30 11.16 -6.75
CA ALA A 30 2.85 10.09 -7.57
C ALA A 30 1.99 8.83 -7.50
N GLY A 31 1.52 8.43 -6.32
CA GLY A 31 0.63 7.29 -6.17
C GLY A 31 -0.74 7.50 -6.84
N ALA A 32 -1.34 8.68 -6.66
CA ALA A 32 -2.60 9.03 -7.32
C ALA A 32 -2.45 9.07 -8.86
N ALA A 33 -1.39 9.72 -9.35
CA ALA A 33 -1.09 9.83 -10.77
C ALA A 33 -0.80 8.46 -11.39
N LEU A 34 -0.12 7.56 -10.68
CA LEU A 34 0.12 6.20 -11.13
C LEU A 34 -1.20 5.45 -11.35
N VAL A 35 -2.16 5.57 -10.42
CA VAL A 35 -3.49 4.95 -10.54
C VAL A 35 -4.29 5.54 -11.69
N VAL A 36 -4.33 6.87 -11.80
CA VAL A 36 -5.05 7.56 -12.88
C VAL A 36 -4.48 7.18 -14.25
N THR A 37 -3.15 7.16 -14.37
CA THR A 37 -2.46 6.85 -15.63
C THR A 37 -2.69 5.40 -16.02
N GLN A 38 -2.48 4.43 -15.11
CA GLN A 38 -2.72 3.02 -15.39
C GLN A 38 -4.19 2.77 -15.75
N SER A 39 -5.12 3.32 -14.97
CA SER A 39 -6.55 3.17 -15.23
C SER A 39 -6.95 3.73 -16.60
N SER A 40 -6.47 4.93 -16.95
CA SER A 40 -6.80 5.57 -18.24
C SER A 40 -6.21 4.80 -19.43
N SER A 41 -4.94 4.39 -19.32
CA SER A 41 -4.28 3.56 -20.32
C SER A 41 -5.03 2.24 -20.51
N ASN A 42 -5.33 1.53 -19.44
CA ASN A 42 -6.01 0.24 -19.48
C ASN A 42 -7.43 0.35 -20.05
N GLN A 43 -8.19 1.39 -19.71
CA GLN A 43 -9.52 1.61 -20.28
C GLN A 43 -9.45 1.89 -21.80
N SER A 44 -8.38 2.53 -22.28
CA SER A 44 -8.17 2.72 -23.72
C SER A 44 -7.83 1.42 -24.45
N PHE A 45 -7.03 0.54 -23.82
CA PHE A 45 -6.62 -0.75 -24.38
C PHE A 45 -7.71 -1.84 -24.29
N TYR A 46 -8.48 -1.89 -23.20
CA TYR A 46 -9.45 -2.95 -22.92
C TYR A 46 -10.90 -2.61 -23.33
N ARG A 47 -11.09 -1.66 -24.26
CA ARG A 47 -12.42 -1.23 -24.75
C ARG A 47 -13.19 -2.31 -25.49
N THR A 48 -12.50 -3.30 -26.07
CA THR A 48 -13.11 -4.44 -26.79
C THR A 48 -13.33 -5.64 -25.85
N PRO A 49 -14.49 -6.34 -25.88
CA PRO A 49 -14.80 -7.44 -24.96
C PRO A 49 -13.85 -8.66 -25.04
N GLU A 50 -13.07 -8.80 -26.12
CA GLU A 50 -12.17 -9.94 -26.37
C GLU A 50 -10.84 -9.83 -25.60
N SER A 51 -10.42 -8.62 -25.21
CA SER A 51 -9.09 -8.39 -24.61
C SER A 51 -8.92 -8.87 -23.16
N PRO A 52 -9.93 -8.84 -22.25
CA PRO A 52 -9.74 -9.34 -20.88
C PRO A 52 -9.64 -10.87 -20.81
N ALA A 53 -10.21 -11.59 -21.78
CA ALA A 53 -10.12 -13.05 -21.86
C ALA A 53 -8.70 -13.49 -22.28
N ALA A 54 -8.12 -12.83 -23.29
CA ALA A 54 -6.73 -13.06 -23.69
C ALA A 54 -5.75 -12.72 -22.55
N TYR A 55 -5.96 -11.61 -21.84
CA TYR A 55 -5.13 -11.24 -20.69
C TYR A 55 -5.24 -12.25 -19.54
N ARG A 56 -6.44 -12.75 -19.23
CA ARG A 56 -6.61 -13.84 -18.23
C ARG A 56 -5.81 -15.08 -18.61
N ALA A 57 -5.87 -15.48 -19.89
CA ALA A 57 -5.15 -16.65 -20.38
C ALA A 57 -3.63 -16.46 -20.27
N SER A 58 -3.11 -15.26 -20.55
CA SER A 58 -1.68 -14.97 -20.40
C SER A 58 -1.23 -14.82 -18.95
N ALA A 59 -2.01 -14.14 -18.09
CA ALA A 59 -1.66 -13.88 -16.69
C ALA A 59 -1.58 -15.17 -15.85
N GLY A 60 -2.41 -16.17 -16.17
CA GLY A 60 -2.38 -17.50 -15.55
C GLY A 60 -1.56 -18.55 -16.32
N SER A 61 -0.88 -18.17 -17.41
CA SER A 61 -0.26 -19.14 -18.34
C SER A 61 0.92 -19.90 -17.74
N ASN A 62 1.62 -19.32 -16.76
CA ASN A 62 2.79 -19.94 -16.13
C ASN A 62 3.00 -19.45 -14.69
N ALA A 63 3.81 -20.21 -13.94
CA ALA A 63 4.13 -19.93 -12.54
C ALA A 63 4.84 -18.58 -12.34
N ALA A 64 5.62 -18.11 -13.32
CA ALA A 64 6.30 -16.81 -13.22
C ALA A 64 5.30 -15.64 -13.27
N SER A 65 4.28 -15.72 -14.12
CA SER A 65 3.24 -14.69 -14.26
C SER A 65 2.39 -14.61 -12.99
N ILE A 66 2.04 -15.78 -12.42
CA ILE A 66 1.34 -15.88 -11.14
C ILE A 66 2.22 -15.37 -9.99
N ALA A 67 3.53 -15.67 -9.98
CA ALA A 67 4.44 -15.16 -8.97
C ALA A 67 4.51 -13.64 -8.95
N PHE A 68 4.61 -12.99 -10.11
CA PHE A 68 4.76 -11.54 -10.20
C PHE A 68 3.44 -10.78 -10.03
N SER A 69 2.36 -11.30 -10.62
CA SER A 69 1.09 -10.56 -10.70
C SER A 69 0.07 -11.04 -9.66
N GLY A 70 0.21 -12.28 -9.18
CA GLY A 70 -0.78 -12.98 -8.36
C GLY A 70 -1.71 -13.86 -9.20
N PRO A 71 -2.60 -14.64 -8.58
CA PRO A 71 -3.57 -15.47 -9.28
C PRO A 71 -4.57 -14.62 -10.08
N PRO A 72 -4.98 -15.04 -11.29
CA PRO A 72 -5.83 -14.27 -12.21
C PRO A 72 -7.31 -14.21 -11.76
N ILE A 73 -7.56 -13.66 -10.56
CA ILE A 73 -8.88 -13.57 -9.91
C ILE A 73 -9.46 -12.16 -10.13
N GLY A 74 -10.76 -12.06 -10.41
CA GLY A 74 -11.45 -10.77 -10.54
C GLY A 74 -11.16 -10.04 -11.85
N LEU A 75 -10.37 -10.64 -12.75
CA LEU A 75 -10.08 -10.12 -14.08
C LEU A 75 -11.34 -10.06 -14.97
N GLU A 76 -12.46 -10.56 -14.47
CA GLU A 76 -13.89 -10.38 -14.81
C GLU A 76 -14.30 -9.18 -15.65
N THR A 77 -13.77 -8.06 -15.22
CA THR A 77 -14.20 -6.71 -15.55
C THR A 77 -12.98 -5.85 -15.78
N VAL A 78 -13.11 -4.78 -16.56
CA VAL A 78 -12.02 -3.81 -16.80
C VAL A 78 -11.50 -3.25 -15.46
N ALA A 79 -12.40 -2.94 -14.52
CA ALA A 79 -12.05 -2.46 -13.18
C ALA A 79 -11.21 -3.46 -12.39
N GLY A 80 -11.57 -4.75 -12.40
CA GLY A 80 -10.82 -5.78 -11.72
C GLY A 80 -9.45 -6.06 -12.36
N THR A 81 -9.33 -6.00 -13.69
CA THR A 81 -8.03 -6.06 -14.38
C THR A 81 -7.13 -4.89 -14.01
N ILE A 82 -7.67 -3.67 -13.96
CA ILE A 82 -6.93 -2.48 -13.51
C ILE A 82 -6.46 -2.66 -12.06
N ALA A 83 -7.32 -3.16 -11.18
CA ALA A 83 -6.98 -3.41 -9.78
C ALA A 83 -5.82 -4.40 -9.63
N PHE A 84 -5.87 -5.49 -10.39
CA PHE A 84 -4.84 -6.52 -10.41
C PHE A 84 -3.48 -5.93 -10.81
N GLU A 85 -3.42 -5.19 -11.92
CA GLU A 85 -2.19 -4.59 -12.43
C GLU A 85 -1.65 -3.46 -11.53
N VAL A 86 -2.53 -2.61 -11.00
CA VAL A 86 -2.11 -1.43 -10.24
C VAL A 86 -1.73 -1.75 -8.80
N SER A 87 -2.21 -2.87 -8.23
CA SER A 87 -2.01 -3.23 -6.82
C SER A 87 -0.53 -3.36 -6.43
N SER A 88 0.25 -4.13 -7.18
CA SER A 88 1.69 -4.34 -6.91
C SER A 88 2.51 -3.04 -6.93
N PRO A 89 2.43 -2.17 -7.97
CA PRO A 89 3.21 -0.95 -8.00
C PRO A 89 2.79 0.07 -6.92
N VAL A 90 1.50 0.20 -6.59
CA VAL A 90 1.09 1.11 -5.50
C VAL A 90 1.49 0.60 -4.12
N VAL A 91 1.46 -0.71 -3.90
CA VAL A 91 1.97 -1.32 -2.67
C VAL A 91 3.46 -1.08 -2.54
N LEU A 92 4.25 -1.32 -3.59
CA LEU A 92 5.68 -1.06 -3.59
C LEU A 92 5.99 0.41 -3.29
N LEU A 93 5.33 1.33 -3.99
CA LEU A 93 5.46 2.78 -3.76
C LEU A 93 5.15 3.15 -2.30
N THR A 94 4.09 2.57 -1.73
CA THR A 94 3.67 2.81 -0.34
C THR A 94 4.69 2.28 0.67
N VAL A 95 5.23 1.08 0.44
CA VAL A 95 6.27 0.49 1.29
C VAL A 95 7.54 1.35 1.27
N LEU A 96 7.98 1.78 0.08
CA LEU A 96 9.14 2.65 -0.07
C LEU A 96 8.92 4.00 0.64
N MET A 97 7.77 4.62 0.46
CA MET A 97 7.41 5.86 1.16
C MET A 97 7.46 5.67 2.69
N ALA A 98 6.82 4.62 3.21
CA ALA A 98 6.78 4.31 4.64
C ALA A 98 8.19 4.09 5.21
N MET A 99 9.00 3.29 4.52
CA MET A 99 10.38 2.98 4.90
C MET A 99 11.24 4.25 4.90
N PHE A 100 11.25 5.00 3.80
CA PHE A 100 12.10 6.19 3.68
C PHE A 100 11.65 7.34 4.57
N THR A 101 10.36 7.42 4.93
CA THR A 101 9.86 8.43 5.89
C THR A 101 10.27 8.04 7.31
N THR A 102 10.07 6.78 7.69
CA THR A 102 10.40 6.28 9.02
C THR A 102 11.91 6.37 9.29
N VAL A 103 12.77 5.95 8.37
CA VAL A 103 14.24 6.03 8.54
C VAL A 103 14.71 7.48 8.64
N ARG A 104 14.14 8.39 7.83
CA ARG A 104 14.53 9.81 7.81
C ARG A 104 14.35 10.49 9.16
N HIS A 105 13.26 10.18 9.85
CA HIS A 105 12.91 10.79 11.16
C HIS A 105 13.29 9.90 12.35
N THR A 106 14.09 8.85 12.11
CA THR A 106 14.70 8.00 13.16
C THR A 106 16.21 7.95 12.96
N ARG A 107 16.72 6.91 12.29
CA ARG A 107 18.18 6.65 12.20
C ARG A 107 18.96 7.71 11.45
N ALA A 108 18.40 8.33 10.42
CA ALA A 108 19.11 9.38 9.70
C ALA A 108 19.32 10.64 10.55
N ASP A 109 18.39 10.94 11.47
CA ASP A 109 18.55 12.06 12.40
C ASP A 109 19.44 11.70 13.61
N GLU A 110 19.48 10.43 14.00
CA GLU A 110 20.44 9.91 14.99
C GLU A 110 21.88 9.94 14.47
N GLU A 111 22.13 9.42 13.27
CA GLU A 111 23.44 9.45 12.62
C GLU A 111 23.96 10.88 12.41
N ALA A 112 23.04 11.83 12.18
CA ALA A 112 23.38 13.24 12.03
C ALA A 112 23.57 13.98 13.37
N GLY A 113 23.51 13.30 14.52
CA GLY A 113 23.63 13.88 15.86
C GLY A 113 22.44 14.77 16.29
N ARG A 114 21.42 14.95 15.44
CA ARG A 114 20.27 15.82 15.74
C ARG A 114 19.43 15.28 16.89
N THR A 115 19.39 13.96 17.05
CA THR A 115 18.64 13.32 18.13
C THR A 115 19.19 13.67 19.50
N GLU A 116 20.50 13.93 19.65
CA GLU A 116 21.09 14.35 20.92
C GLU A 116 20.66 15.78 21.29
N LEU A 117 20.63 16.70 20.31
CA LEU A 117 20.10 18.04 20.48
C LEU A 117 18.62 18.01 20.90
N VAL A 118 17.81 17.17 20.26
CA VAL A 118 16.39 17.00 20.62
C VAL A 118 16.24 16.44 22.05
N ARG A 119 17.12 15.51 22.45
CA ARG A 119 17.11 14.93 23.81
C ARG A 119 17.60 15.90 24.90
N SER A 120 18.33 16.96 24.54
CA SER A 120 18.70 18.04 25.48
C SER A 120 17.50 18.94 25.83
N ALA A 121 16.45 18.93 25.02
CA ALA A 121 15.20 19.62 25.31
C ALA A 121 14.28 18.76 26.20
N ARG A 122 13.15 19.33 26.69
CA ARG A 122 12.11 18.60 27.45
C ARG A 122 11.29 17.67 26.55
N VAL A 123 11.93 16.66 25.97
CA VAL A 123 11.33 15.67 25.08
C VAL A 123 11.47 14.28 25.71
N GLY A 124 10.37 13.53 25.74
CA GLY A 124 10.37 12.19 26.28
C GLY A 124 11.12 11.20 25.36
N ARG A 125 11.75 10.18 25.96
CA ARG A 125 12.61 9.21 25.23
C ARG A 125 11.94 8.51 24.04
N HIS A 126 10.62 8.32 24.08
CA HIS A 126 9.86 7.63 23.02
C HIS A 126 9.19 8.59 22.04
N ALA A 127 9.22 9.90 22.31
CA ALA A 127 8.56 10.90 21.49
C ALA A 127 9.11 10.98 20.05
N PRO A 128 10.43 10.88 19.78
CA PRO A 128 10.94 10.90 18.40
C PRO A 128 10.44 9.71 17.57
N LEU A 129 10.53 8.49 18.12
CA LEU A 129 10.07 7.28 17.45
C LEU A 129 8.56 7.34 17.17
N LEU A 130 7.77 7.76 18.16
CA LEU A 130 6.32 7.90 18.00
C LEU A 130 5.96 8.98 16.96
N ALA A 131 6.67 10.11 16.95
CA ALA A 131 6.44 11.15 15.95
C ALA A 131 6.74 10.66 14.53
N ALA A 132 7.83 9.90 14.35
CA ALA A 132 8.19 9.31 13.06
C ALA A 132 7.16 8.28 12.57
N THR A 133 6.70 7.38 13.46
CA THR A 133 5.70 6.37 13.10
C THR A 133 4.32 6.97 12.84
N LEU A 134 3.89 7.96 13.64
CA LEU A 134 2.65 8.69 13.40
C LEU A 134 2.67 9.43 12.06
N LEU A 135 3.79 10.07 11.71
CA LEU A 135 3.93 10.73 10.42
C LEU A 135 3.81 9.73 9.27
N SER A 136 4.59 8.64 9.31
CA SER A 136 4.56 7.60 8.28
C SER A 136 3.18 6.97 8.16
N ALA A 137 2.53 6.64 9.28
CA ALA A 137 1.18 6.07 9.30
C ALA A 137 0.13 7.02 8.72
N SER A 138 0.19 8.31 9.09
CA SER A 138 -0.71 9.32 8.52
C SER A 138 -0.51 9.45 7.01
N CYS A 139 0.74 9.40 6.53
CA CYS A 139 1.04 9.45 5.11
C CYS A 139 0.53 8.22 4.36
N CYS A 140 0.61 7.03 4.96
CA CYS A 140 0.04 5.80 4.37
C CYS A 140 -1.49 5.93 4.20
N GLY A 141 -2.18 6.48 5.20
CA GLY A 141 -3.62 6.75 5.12
C GLY A 141 -3.98 7.78 4.05
N ILE A 142 -3.24 8.90 4.00
CA ILE A 142 -3.43 9.95 2.98
C ILE A 142 -3.18 9.40 1.57
N LEU A 143 -2.10 8.65 1.38
CA LEU A 143 -1.78 8.00 0.11
C LEU A 143 -2.87 7.00 -0.29
N GLY A 144 -3.36 6.17 0.64
CA GLY A 144 -4.49 5.27 0.39
C GLY A 144 -5.76 6.02 -0.04
N GLY A 145 -6.07 7.14 0.62
CA GLY A 145 -7.18 8.02 0.21
C GLY A 145 -6.97 8.63 -1.18
N ALA A 146 -5.74 9.05 -1.51
CA ALA A 146 -5.41 9.62 -2.82
C ALA A 146 -5.45 8.56 -3.94
N ILE A 147 -5.06 7.32 -3.66
CA ILE A 147 -5.22 6.17 -4.56
C ILE A 147 -6.70 5.93 -4.84
N ALA A 148 -7.54 5.90 -3.79
CA ALA A 148 -8.99 5.75 -3.94
C ALA A 148 -9.60 6.90 -4.76
N ALA A 149 -9.21 8.15 -4.46
CA ALA A 149 -9.65 9.32 -5.21
C ALA A 149 -9.21 9.26 -6.68
N GLY A 150 -7.96 8.88 -6.95
CA GLY A 150 -7.45 8.70 -8.32
C GLY A 150 -8.21 7.65 -9.11
N ALA A 151 -8.53 6.51 -8.49
CA ALA A 151 -9.37 5.49 -9.10
C ALA A 151 -10.77 6.02 -9.45
N VAL A 152 -11.43 6.72 -8.54
CA VAL A 152 -12.75 7.34 -8.77
C VAL A 152 -12.69 8.40 -9.88
N LEU A 153 -11.67 9.27 -9.87
CA LEU A 153 -11.47 10.30 -10.89
C LEU A 153 -11.24 9.70 -12.28
N SER A 154 -10.65 8.51 -12.36
CA SER A 154 -10.50 7.77 -13.61
C SER A 154 -11.77 7.04 -14.08
N GLY A 155 -12.89 7.16 -13.35
CA GLY A 155 -14.19 6.57 -13.72
C GLY A 155 -14.49 5.21 -13.08
N LEU A 156 -13.68 4.73 -12.13
CA LEU A 156 -13.93 3.45 -11.45
C LEU A 156 -14.95 3.60 -10.29
N PRO A 157 -15.75 2.56 -9.98
CA PRO A 157 -16.72 2.61 -8.89
C PRO A 157 -16.07 2.85 -7.51
N ALA A 158 -16.63 3.77 -6.72
CA ALA A 158 -16.09 4.16 -5.43
C ALA A 158 -15.88 3.03 -4.40
N PRO A 159 -16.79 2.04 -4.24
CA PRO A 159 -16.61 1.00 -3.23
C PRO A 159 -15.31 0.21 -3.37
N GLY A 160 -14.97 -0.26 -4.58
CA GLY A 160 -13.70 -0.97 -4.81
C GLY A 160 -12.49 -0.05 -4.74
N ALA A 161 -12.64 1.24 -5.09
CA ALA A 161 -11.56 2.22 -4.97
C ALA A 161 -11.14 2.41 -3.50
N LEU A 162 -12.13 2.47 -2.59
CA LEU A 162 -11.87 2.55 -1.15
C LEU A 162 -11.19 1.30 -0.62
N VAL A 163 -11.58 0.10 -1.09
CA VAL A 163 -10.93 -1.16 -0.73
C VAL A 163 -9.47 -1.17 -1.20
N LEU A 164 -9.20 -0.77 -2.44
CA LEU A 164 -7.83 -0.67 -2.98
C LEU A 164 -6.96 0.28 -2.14
N GLY A 165 -7.50 1.46 -1.83
CA GLY A 165 -6.82 2.45 -0.99
C GLY A 165 -6.54 1.95 0.42
N ALA A 166 -7.52 1.34 1.07
CA ALA A 166 -7.40 0.80 2.43
C ALA A 166 -6.44 -0.39 2.51
N ALA A 167 -6.50 -1.31 1.55
CA ALA A 167 -5.57 -2.43 1.43
C ALA A 167 -4.13 -1.93 1.30
N THR A 168 -3.91 -0.96 0.42
CA THR A 168 -2.59 -0.36 0.19
C THR A 168 -2.06 0.34 1.44
N ALA A 169 -2.90 1.16 2.09
CA ALA A 169 -2.54 1.85 3.33
C ALA A 169 -2.17 0.86 4.45
N SER A 170 -2.91 -0.25 4.57
CA SER A 170 -2.66 -1.28 5.58
C SER A 170 -1.28 -1.92 5.44
N VAL A 171 -0.83 -2.20 4.21
CA VAL A 171 0.54 -2.69 3.98
C VAL A 171 1.57 -1.63 4.38
N GLY A 172 1.33 -0.36 4.07
CA GLY A 172 2.17 0.75 4.50
C GLY A 172 2.31 0.86 6.03
N LEU A 173 1.23 0.59 6.77
CA LEU A 173 1.26 0.56 8.24
C LEU A 173 2.12 -0.59 8.77
N VAL A 174 1.99 -1.79 8.19
CA VAL A 174 2.85 -2.94 8.55
C VAL A 174 4.32 -2.58 8.32
N PHE A 175 4.67 -2.04 7.15
CA PHE A 175 6.05 -1.67 6.86
C PHE A 175 6.56 -0.46 7.64
N THR A 176 5.68 0.44 8.09
CA THR A 176 6.03 1.48 9.07
C THR A 176 6.48 0.84 10.39
N GLY A 177 5.71 -0.15 10.89
CA GLY A 177 6.06 -0.89 12.10
C GLY A 177 7.35 -1.69 11.97
N LEU A 178 7.52 -2.44 10.87
CA LEU A 178 8.73 -3.19 10.57
C LEU A 178 9.96 -2.26 10.49
N THR A 179 9.83 -1.14 9.78
CA THR A 179 10.93 -0.16 9.66
C THR A 179 11.28 0.44 11.00
N ALA A 180 10.29 0.79 11.83
CA ALA A 180 10.53 1.30 13.17
C ALA A 180 11.26 0.26 14.04
N GLY A 181 10.86 -1.02 13.97
CA GLY A 181 11.52 -2.12 14.68
C GLY A 181 12.97 -2.33 14.23
N CYS A 182 13.22 -2.42 12.92
CA CYS A 182 14.58 -2.50 12.37
C CYS A 182 15.41 -1.28 12.80
N ALA A 183 14.81 -0.09 12.75
CA ALA A 183 15.41 1.15 13.24
C ALA A 183 15.60 1.18 14.76
N GLN A 184 15.20 0.20 15.56
CA GLN A 184 15.63 0.10 16.97
C GLN A 184 16.83 -0.84 17.13
N VAL A 185 17.00 -1.82 16.24
CA VAL A 185 18.01 -2.88 16.35
C VAL A 185 19.34 -2.50 15.70
N THR A 186 19.33 -1.70 14.63
CA THR A 186 20.58 -1.25 13.97
C THR A 186 20.91 0.20 14.28
N GLY A 187 22.20 0.51 14.38
CA GLY A 187 22.72 1.86 14.58
C GLY A 187 22.90 2.68 13.30
N VAL A 188 22.66 2.09 12.11
CA VAL A 188 22.92 2.77 10.82
C VAL A 188 21.74 2.71 9.85
N SER A 189 21.45 3.81 9.15
CA SER A 189 20.33 3.95 8.22
C SER A 189 20.40 2.93 7.08
N ARG A 190 21.61 2.69 6.55
CA ARG A 190 21.84 1.68 5.51
C ARG A 190 21.46 0.26 5.96
N GLY A 191 21.67 -0.05 7.25
CA GLY A 191 21.30 -1.33 7.84
C GLY A 191 19.78 -1.50 7.89
N VAL A 192 19.06 -0.42 8.22
CA VAL A 192 17.58 -0.45 8.23
C VAL A 192 17.05 -0.73 6.84
N TYR A 193 17.56 -0.04 5.82
CA TYR A 193 17.13 -0.25 4.43
C TYR A 193 17.40 -1.69 3.96
N GLY A 194 18.56 -2.26 4.29
CA GLY A 194 18.88 -3.66 3.96
C GLY A 194 17.92 -4.65 4.64
N MET A 195 17.65 -4.48 5.93
CA MET A 195 16.74 -5.35 6.68
C MET A 195 15.30 -5.26 6.17
N VAL A 196 14.78 -4.04 5.98
CA VAL A 196 13.41 -3.84 5.52
C VAL A 196 13.25 -4.27 4.05
N GLY A 197 14.25 -4.03 3.21
CA GLY A 197 14.30 -4.56 1.85
C GLY A 197 14.30 -6.09 1.81
N GLY A 198 15.05 -6.73 2.70
CA GLY A 198 15.02 -8.19 2.87
C GLY A 198 13.66 -8.70 3.32
N LEU A 199 13.02 -8.04 4.28
CA LEU A 199 11.66 -8.37 4.74
C LEU A 199 10.62 -8.19 3.62
N LEU A 200 10.77 -7.15 2.79
CA LEU A 200 9.93 -6.95 1.61
C LEU A 200 10.10 -8.08 0.60
N GLY A 201 11.34 -8.45 0.29
CA GLY A 201 11.65 -9.58 -0.59
C GLY A 201 11.09 -10.90 -0.04
N LEU A 202 11.25 -11.16 1.26
CA LEU A 202 10.69 -12.34 1.92
C LEU A 202 9.17 -12.35 1.84
N ALA A 203 8.50 -11.23 2.15
CA ALA A 203 7.05 -11.12 2.05
C ALA A 203 6.55 -11.36 0.62
N PHE A 204 7.29 -10.91 -0.39
CA PHE A 204 6.99 -11.18 -1.80
C PHE A 204 7.16 -12.66 -2.15
N VAL A 205 8.26 -13.31 -1.73
CA VAL A 205 8.50 -14.73 -2.00
C VAL A 205 7.47 -15.62 -1.31
N VAL A 206 7.20 -15.39 -0.03
CA VAL A 206 6.18 -16.13 0.74
C VAL A 206 4.82 -16.04 0.07
N ARG A 207 4.44 -14.84 -0.39
CA ARG A 207 3.23 -14.63 -1.16
C ARG A 207 3.24 -15.40 -2.48
N ALA A 208 4.28 -15.22 -3.30
CA ALA A 208 4.39 -15.86 -4.61
C ALA A 208 4.33 -17.39 -4.51
N VAL A 209 5.03 -17.99 -3.55
CA VAL A 209 4.97 -19.43 -3.29
C VAL A 209 3.56 -19.85 -2.86
N GLY A 210 2.91 -19.09 -1.97
CA GLY A 210 1.53 -19.35 -1.57
C GLY A 210 0.55 -19.30 -2.74
N ASP A 211 0.69 -18.30 -3.60
CA ASP A 211 -0.16 -18.10 -4.78
C ASP A 211 0.04 -19.21 -5.83
N ILE A 212 1.28 -19.68 -6.04
CA ILE A 212 1.59 -20.78 -6.97
C ILE A 212 1.06 -22.12 -6.44
N THR A 213 1.28 -22.39 -5.15
CA THR A 213 0.92 -23.69 -4.54
C THR A 213 -0.55 -23.77 -4.17
N GLY A 214 -1.26 -22.64 -4.13
CA GLY A 214 -2.65 -22.55 -3.70
C GLY A 214 -2.85 -22.87 -2.21
N ASN A 215 -1.78 -22.85 -1.41
CA ASN A 215 -1.85 -23.08 0.03
C ASN A 215 -2.08 -21.77 0.79
N GLY A 216 -2.45 -21.86 2.08
CA GLY A 216 -2.70 -20.69 2.92
C GLY A 216 -1.46 -19.82 3.22
N LEU A 217 -0.28 -20.12 2.64
CA LEU A 217 0.98 -19.42 2.94
C LEU A 217 0.96 -17.95 2.47
N SER A 218 0.17 -17.61 1.46
CA SER A 218 -0.01 -16.22 1.02
C SER A 218 -0.59 -15.33 2.13
N TRP A 219 -1.32 -15.90 3.10
CA TRP A 219 -1.82 -15.21 4.29
C TRP A 219 -0.74 -14.90 5.32
N ALA A 220 0.48 -15.43 5.20
CA ALA A 220 1.60 -15.00 6.03
C ALA A 220 2.25 -13.70 5.51
N SER A 221 1.88 -13.25 4.31
CA SER A 221 2.43 -12.04 3.71
C SER A 221 1.45 -10.86 3.81
N PRO A 222 1.88 -9.69 4.31
CA PRO A 222 1.04 -8.49 4.28
C PRO A 222 0.69 -8.06 2.86
N ILE A 223 1.53 -8.38 1.87
CA ILE A 223 1.24 -8.14 0.44
C ILE A 223 0.10 -9.06 -0.01
N GLY A 224 0.09 -10.31 0.46
CA GLY A 224 -0.98 -11.28 0.19
C GLY A 224 -2.33 -10.83 0.74
N TRP A 225 -2.37 -10.21 1.94
CA TRP A 225 -3.60 -9.64 2.48
C TRP A 225 -4.21 -8.58 1.57
N ALA A 226 -3.37 -7.68 1.03
CA ALA A 226 -3.84 -6.64 0.13
C ALA A 226 -4.37 -7.22 -1.18
N GLN A 227 -3.70 -8.22 -1.75
CA GLN A 227 -4.14 -8.89 -2.98
C GLN A 227 -5.43 -9.70 -2.79
N ALA A 228 -5.61 -10.34 -1.63
CA ALA A 228 -6.81 -11.11 -1.30
C ALA A 228 -8.09 -10.27 -1.21
N THR A 229 -7.99 -8.93 -1.15
CA THR A 229 -9.16 -8.05 -1.11
C THR A 229 -9.94 -7.99 -2.43
N HIS A 230 -9.31 -8.36 -3.55
CA HIS A 230 -9.88 -8.38 -4.91
C HIS A 230 -10.88 -7.24 -5.19
N PRO A 231 -10.41 -5.97 -5.25
CA PRO A 231 -11.29 -4.84 -5.51
C PRO A 231 -12.13 -5.05 -6.78
N TRP A 232 -13.44 -4.76 -6.70
CA TRP A 232 -14.42 -4.89 -7.78
C TRP A 232 -14.73 -6.33 -8.28
N ALA A 233 -14.19 -7.39 -7.67
CA ALA A 233 -14.50 -8.76 -8.07
C ALA A 233 -15.98 -9.15 -7.83
N ASP A 234 -16.64 -8.56 -6.83
CA ASP A 234 -18.04 -8.85 -6.48
C ASP A 234 -19.09 -8.15 -7.35
N ASP A 235 -18.69 -7.17 -8.17
CA ASP A 235 -19.64 -6.36 -8.95
C ASP A 235 -20.40 -7.21 -9.98
N ARG A 236 -19.79 -8.30 -10.48
CA ARG A 236 -20.48 -9.30 -11.31
C ARG A 236 -21.44 -10.20 -10.55
N ARG A 237 -21.14 -10.60 -9.30
CA ARG A 237 -22.09 -11.36 -8.45
C ARG A 237 -23.35 -10.53 -8.21
N ARG A 238 -23.18 -9.25 -7.87
CA ARG A 238 -24.29 -8.31 -7.66
C ARG A 238 -25.06 -8.03 -8.94
N ALA A 239 -24.39 -7.88 -10.08
CA ALA A 239 -25.05 -7.73 -11.39
C ALA A 239 -25.86 -8.99 -11.79
N ARG A 240 -25.32 -10.20 -11.56
CA ARG A 240 -26.06 -11.46 -11.80
C ARG A 240 -27.25 -11.64 -10.87
N LEU A 241 -27.13 -11.26 -9.60
CA LEU A 241 -28.24 -11.32 -8.65
C LEU A 241 -29.33 -10.30 -9.00
N ARG A 242 -28.98 -9.09 -9.45
CA ARG A 242 -29.93 -8.10 -9.98
C ARG A 242 -30.62 -8.60 -11.24
N ALA A 243 -29.87 -9.18 -12.18
CA ALA A 243 -30.45 -9.76 -13.41
C ALA A 243 -31.39 -10.95 -13.13
N ARG A 244 -31.11 -11.75 -12.09
CA ARG A 244 -32.00 -12.84 -11.65
C ARG A 244 -33.20 -12.35 -10.83
N GLY A 245 -33.07 -11.25 -10.08
CA GLY A 245 -34.15 -10.67 -9.28
C GLY A 245 -35.17 -9.83 -10.07
N VAL A 246 -34.83 -9.39 -11.29
CA VAL A 246 -35.75 -8.64 -12.17
C VAL A 246 -36.65 -9.59 -12.99
N GLY A 247 -36.41 -10.92 -12.94
CA GLY A 247 -37.17 -11.93 -13.69
C GLY A 247 -38.39 -12.54 -12.99
N SER A 248 -38.69 -12.22 -11.73
CA SER A 248 -39.78 -12.89 -10.97
C SER A 248 -40.98 -12.00 -10.64
N GLY A 249 -41.12 -10.86 -11.33
CA GLY A 249 -42.19 -9.89 -11.08
C GLY A 249 -42.97 -9.53 -12.34
N ARG A 250 -43.51 -10.53 -13.05
CA ARG A 250 -44.61 -10.39 -14.03
C ARG A 250 -45.07 -11.78 -14.51
N ALA A 251 -46.05 -12.33 -13.81
CA ALA A 251 -47.12 -13.19 -14.32
C ALA A 251 -48.23 -13.21 -13.26
#